data_AF-A0A0L0LBP9-F1
#
_entry.id   AF-A0A0L0LBP9-F1
#
_cell.length_a   1.000
_cell.length_b   1.000
_cell.length_c   1.000
_cell.angle_alpha   90.00
_cell.angle_beta   90.00
_cell.angle_gamma   90.00
#
_symmetry.space_group_name_H-M   'P 1'
#
loop_
_entity.id
_entity.type
_entity.pdbx_description
1 polymer ?
#
loop_
_entity_poly.entity_id
_entity_poly.type
_entity_poly.pdbx_seq_one_letter_code
_entity_poly.pdbx_strand_id
1 'polypeptide(L)'
;MILLRGAIPVIAFFALFFFPWPVSALLVFLSALAFPLAGLLLGAFADILYFTPGAANVPFFLLFGAAATLISILVHRFVKTRIMEG
;
A
#
# COMPACT_ATOMS: atom_id res chain seq x y z
N MET A 1 -8.87 -11.35 14.06
CA MET A 1 -7.77 -10.93 13.16
C MET A 1 -8.24 -10.08 11.96
N ILE A 2 -9.41 -10.33 11.37
CA ILE A 2 -9.96 -9.54 10.22
C ILE A 2 -10.18 -8.05 10.56
N LEU A 3 -10.66 -7.74 11.77
CA LEU A 3 -10.89 -6.35 12.25
C LEU A 3 -9.63 -5.48 12.17
N LEU A 4 -8.51 -5.96 12.73
CA LEU A 4 -7.20 -5.27 12.67
C LEU A 4 -6.72 -5.09 11.23
N ARG A 5 -6.99 -6.10 10.40
CA ARG A 5 -6.55 -6.15 9.02
C ARG A 5 -7.30 -5.13 8.14
N GLY A 6 -8.59 -4.94 8.36
CA GLY A 6 -9.41 -3.94 7.67
C GLY A 6 -9.24 -2.52 8.21
N ALA A 7 -8.81 -2.35 9.46
CA ALA A 7 -8.54 -1.03 10.03
C ALA A 7 -7.36 -0.32 9.35
N ILE A 8 -6.32 -1.07 8.94
CA ILE A 8 -5.12 -0.51 8.31
C ILE A 8 -5.42 0.29 7.03
N PRO A 9 -6.15 -0.25 6.02
CA PRO A 9 -6.46 0.53 4.82
C PRO A 9 -7.40 1.71 5.10
N VAL A 10 -8.30 1.61 6.09
CA VAL A 10 -9.15 2.73 6.51
C VAL A 10 -8.31 3.85 7.12
N ILE A 11 -7.39 3.52 8.03
CA ILE A 11 -6.46 4.48 8.63
C ILE A 11 -5.56 5.10 7.54
N ALA A 12 -5.04 4.29 6.62
CA ALA A 12 -4.22 4.78 5.51
C ALA A 12 -5.00 5.74 4.59
N PHE A 13 -6.28 5.47 4.32
CA PHE A 13 -7.14 6.36 3.56
C PHE A 13 -7.30 7.72 4.25
N PHE A 14 -7.64 7.74 5.54
CA PHE A 14 -7.74 8.99 6.28
C PHE A 14 -6.40 9.72 6.35
N ALA A 15 -5.28 8.99 6.45
CA ALA A 15 -3.97 9.61 6.56
C ALA A 15 -3.60 10.46 5.35
N LEU A 16 -4.08 10.11 4.15
CA LEU A 16 -3.88 10.90 2.93
C LEU A 16 -4.42 12.34 3.04
N PHE A 17 -5.38 12.59 3.92
CA PHE A 17 -5.95 13.93 4.12
C PHE A 17 -5.33 14.67 5.31
N PHE A 18 -4.94 13.96 6.36
CA PHE A 18 -4.53 14.56 7.63
C PHE A 18 -3.01 14.61 7.84
N PHE A 19 -2.23 13.83 7.09
CA PHE A 19 -0.78 13.72 7.29
C PHE A 19 0.01 14.16 6.05
N PRO A 20 1.27 14.61 6.25
CA PRO A 20 2.16 14.95 5.15
C PRO A 20 2.57 13.70 4.37
N TRP A 21 2.94 13.93 3.11
CA TRP A 21 3.24 12.91 2.10
C TRP A 21 4.12 11.72 2.57
N PRO A 22 5.18 11.87 3.40
CA PRO A 22 6.03 10.74 3.78
C PRO A 22 5.31 9.76 4.73
N VAL A 23 4.51 10.30 5.65
CA VAL A 23 3.75 9.50 6.63
C VAL A 23 2.65 8.74 5.92
N SER A 24 1.94 9.42 5.01
CA SER A 24 0.92 8.80 4.19
C SER A 24 1.49 7.69 3.29
N ALA A 25 2.69 7.88 2.73
CA ALA A 25 3.36 6.85 1.91
C ALA A 25 3.65 5.58 2.70
N LEU A 26 4.15 5.74 3.95
CA LEU A 26 4.43 4.61 4.83
C LEU A 26 3.14 3.84 5.16
N LEU A 27 2.05 4.53 5.46
CA LEU A 27 0.77 3.91 5.79
C LEU A 27 0.15 3.19 4.58
N VAL A 28 0.24 3.78 3.38
CA VAL A 28 -0.17 3.12 2.13
C VAL A 28 0.65 1.85 1.89
N PHE A 29 1.97 1.89 2.10
CA PHE A 29 2.84 0.72 2.00
C PHE A 29 2.44 -0.39 2.99
N LEU A 30 2.21 -0.04 4.26
CA LEU A 30 1.75 -0.99 5.28
C LEU A 30 0.37 -1.58 4.93
N SER A 31 -0.51 -0.77 4.32
CA SER A 31 -1.81 -1.24 3.85
C SER A 31 -1.69 -2.29 2.75
N ALA A 32 -0.71 -2.14 1.84
CA ALA A 32 -0.45 -3.08 0.77
C ALA A 32 0.04 -4.45 1.27
N LEU A 33 0.80 -4.48 2.38
CA LEU A 33 1.23 -5.73 3.00
C LEU A 33 0.07 -6.48 3.68
N ALA A 34 -0.89 -5.75 4.23
CA ALA A 34 -2.07 -6.34 4.86
C ALA A 34 -3.14 -6.77 3.84
N PHE A 35 -3.40 -5.88 2.87
CA PHE A 35 -4.36 -6.02 1.78
C PHE A 35 -3.74 -5.46 0.48
N PRO A 36 -3.19 -6.33 -0.38
CA PRO A 36 -2.48 -5.92 -1.59
C PRO A 36 -3.33 -5.02 -2.50
N LEU A 37 -4.59 -5.37 -2.69
CA LEU A 37 -5.50 -4.58 -3.53
C LEU A 37 -5.76 -3.18 -2.96
N ALA A 38 -5.87 -3.04 -1.64
CA ALA A 38 -6.08 -1.75 -1.00
C ALA A 38 -4.86 -0.84 -1.15
N GLY A 39 -3.64 -1.39 -1.03
CA GLY A 39 -2.41 -0.64 -1.23
C GLY A 39 -2.25 -0.07 -2.64
N LEU A 40 -2.63 -0.83 -3.67
CA LEU A 40 -2.63 -0.36 -5.05
C LEU A 40 -3.63 0.78 -5.27
N LEU A 41 -4.87 0.61 -4.81
CA LEU A 41 -5.92 1.62 -4.97
C LEU A 41 -5.59 2.92 -4.21
N LEU A 42 -5.10 2.79 -2.97
CA LEU A 42 -4.69 3.94 -2.16
C LEU A 42 -3.45 4.62 -2.74
N GLY A 43 -2.49 3.86 -3.28
CA GLY A 43 -1.32 4.41 -3.97
C GLY A 43 -1.70 5.22 -5.21
N ALA A 44 -2.59 4.69 -6.06
CA ALA A 44 -3.12 5.42 -7.21
C ALA A 44 -3.84 6.71 -6.79
N PHE A 45 -4.68 6.62 -5.76
CA PHE A 45 -5.43 7.76 -5.25
C PHE A 45 -4.51 8.83 -4.65
N ALA A 46 -3.47 8.41 -3.92
CA ALA A 46 -2.47 9.30 -3.34
C ALA A 46 -1.68 10.06 -4.42
N ASP A 47 -1.28 9.39 -5.50
CA ASP A 47 -0.60 10.05 -6.60
C ASP A 47 -1.48 11.09 -7.29
N ILE A 48 -2.79 10.84 -7.42
CA ILE A 48 -3.75 11.83 -7.94
C ILE A 48 -3.90 12.99 -6.95
N LEU A 49 -4.03 12.70 -5.65
CA LEU A 49 -4.28 13.69 -4.61
C LEU A 49 -3.09 14.64 -4.40
N TYR A 50 -1.87 14.11 -4.43
CA TYR A 50 -0.63 14.87 -4.29
C TYR A 50 -0.02 15.30 -5.63
N PHE A 51 -0.71 15.07 -6.75
CA PHE A 51 -0.24 15.48 -8.06
C PHE A 51 -0.10 17.00 -8.11
N THR A 52 1.15 17.47 -8.16
CA THR A 52 1.47 18.89 -8.29
C THR A 52 2.15 19.11 -9.65
N PRO A 53 1.52 19.84 -10.59
CA PRO A 53 2.11 20.12 -11.89
C PRO A 53 3.49 20.76 -11.73
N GLY A 54 4.53 20.08 -12.21
CA GLY A 54 5.93 20.58 -12.19
C GLY A 54 6.81 20.14 -11.01
N ALA A 55 6.28 19.45 -9.99
CA ALA A 55 7.07 18.99 -8.84
C ALA A 55 7.45 17.50 -8.91
N ALA A 56 6.59 16.66 -9.49
CA ALA A 56 6.87 15.23 -9.64
C ALA A 56 6.15 14.67 -10.88
N ASN A 57 6.92 14.11 -11.82
CA ASN A 57 6.39 13.46 -13.03
C ASN A 57 6.22 11.94 -12.86
N VAL A 58 6.47 11.41 -11.65
CA VAL A 58 6.52 9.97 -11.38
C VAL A 58 5.55 9.60 -10.26
N PRO A 59 4.69 8.58 -10.46
CA PRO A 59 3.69 8.15 -9.48
C PRO A 59 4.33 7.29 -8.39
N PHE A 60 5.01 7.94 -7.44
CA PHE A 60 5.77 7.26 -6.39
C PHE A 60 4.89 6.40 -5.49
N PHE A 61 3.69 6.88 -5.13
CA PHE A 61 2.82 6.16 -4.20
C PHE A 61 2.30 4.86 -4.80
N LEU A 62 1.92 4.87 -6.07
CA LEU A 62 1.53 3.70 -6.84
C LEU A 62 2.70 2.74 -7.01
N LEU A 63 3.91 3.22 -7.29
CA LEU A 63 5.10 2.37 -7.39
C LEU A 63 5.39 1.64 -6.07
N PHE A 64 5.35 2.34 -4.94
CA PHE A 64 5.55 1.71 -3.64
C PHE A 64 4.41 0.74 -3.30
N GLY A 65 3.15 1.12 -3.57
CA GLY A 65 2.00 0.23 -3.38
C GLY A 65 2.08 -1.04 -4.24
N ALA A 66 2.51 -0.91 -5.49
CA ALA A 66 2.71 -2.03 -6.41
C ALA A 66 3.86 -2.95 -5.97
N ALA A 67 5.00 -2.37 -5.57
CA ALA A 67 6.14 -3.13 -5.05
C ALA A 67 5.76 -3.93 -3.79
N ALA A 68 5.07 -3.29 -2.85
CA ALA A 68 4.59 -3.94 -1.63
C ALA A 68 3.59 -5.06 -1.90
N THR A 69 2.68 -4.85 -2.85
CA THR A 69 1.73 -5.85 -3.33
C THR A 69 2.46 -7.07 -3.91
N LEU A 70 3.46 -6.84 -4.76
CA LEU A 70 4.26 -7.90 -5.35
C LEU A 70 5.00 -8.70 -4.26
N ILE A 71 5.63 -8.01 -3.30
CA ILE A 71 6.31 -8.64 -2.16
C ILE A 71 5.32 -9.48 -1.36
N SER A 72 4.13 -8.94 -1.04
CA SER A 72 3.12 -9.68 -0.28
C SER A 72 2.67 -10.95 -1.00
N ILE A 73 2.51 -10.90 -2.33
CA ILE A 73 2.14 -12.08 -3.14
C ILE A 73 3.28 -13.10 -3.14
N LEU A 74 4.52 -12.65 -3.31
CA LEU A 74 5.70 -13.53 -3.32
C LEU A 74 5.88 -14.22 -1.98
N VAL A 75 5.79 -13.48 -0.87
CA VAL A 75 5.86 -14.04 0.48
C VAL A 75 4.73 -15.05 0.70
N HIS A 76 3.50 -14.72 0.29
CA HIS A 76 2.37 -15.63 0.41
C HIS A 76 2.58 -16.93 -0.38
N ARG A 77 3.04 -16.83 -1.65
CA ARG A 77 3.34 -18.00 -2.48
C ARG A 77 4.47 -18.83 -1.87
N PHE A 78 5.55 -18.20 -1.42
CA PHE A 78 6.71 -18.87 -0.85
C PHE A 78 6.36 -19.62 0.44
N VAL A 79 5.60 -18.98 1.34
CA VAL A 79 5.12 -19.63 2.57
C VAL A 79 4.23 -20.82 2.23
N LYS A 80 3.30 -20.67 1.28
CA LYS A 80 2.42 -21.77 0.88
C LYS A 80 3.21 -22.94 0.29
N THR A 81 4.12 -22.69 -0.66
CA THR A 81 4.87 -23.76 -1.33
C THR A 81 5.96 -24.40 -0.49
N ARG A 82 6.50 -23.71 0.54
CA ARG A 82 7.61 -24.24 1.35
C ARG A 82 7.23 -24.74 2.74
N ILE A 83 6.10 -24.29 3.30
CA ILE A 83 5.71 -24.61 4.69
C ILE A 83 4.44 -25.46 4.75
N MET A 84 3.51 -25.31 3.81
CA MET A 84 2.24 -26.07 3.83
C MET A 84 2.25 -27.32 2.96
N GLU A 85 3.10 -27.39 1.94
CA GLU A 85 3.19 -28.53 1.00
C GLU A 85 4.52 -29.31 1.12
N GLY A 86 5.41 -28.93 2.03
CA GLY A 86 6.71 -29.56 2.28
C GLY A 86 6.72 -30.50 3.48
#